data_AF-A0AB38WA20-F1
#
_entry.id   AF-A0AB38WA20-F1
#
_cell.length_a   1.000
_cell.length_b   1.000
_cell.length_c   1.000
_cell.angle_alpha   90.00
_cell.angle_beta   90.00
_cell.angle_gamma   90.00
#
_symmetry.space_group_name_H-M   'P 1'
#
loop_
_entity.id
_entity.type
_entity.pdbx_description
1 polymer ?
#
loop_
_entity_poly.entity_id
_entity_poly.type
_entity_poly.pdbx_seq_one_letter_code
_entity_poly.pdbx_strand_id
1 'polypeptide(L)'
;MKAEKFPGLIAIYGSHSVIKHVDIKDIPQIKNNEEIAKYKIIVPHVYSRGNGTFGNYKPKVKIIKPNEICTETYLVVYPTESKVEIENVASYMRTKFFRFLVEIFKDSINTNSQNFKFIPLQDFSRPWNDRELYEKYGLTLEEQQYIEANISAYED
;
A
#
# COMPACT_ATOMS: atom_id res chain seq x y z
N MET A 1 -16.69 20.57 9.95
CA MET A 1 -17.84 20.19 9.09
C MET A 1 -17.60 18.77 8.58
N LYS A 2 -18.44 17.81 8.97
CA LYS A 2 -18.45 16.47 8.36
C LYS A 2 -19.10 16.62 6.98
N ALA A 3 -18.41 16.22 5.91
CA ALA A 3 -18.99 16.18 4.58
C ALA A 3 -20.19 15.22 4.58
N GLU A 4 -21.38 15.74 4.30
CA GLU A 4 -22.55 14.92 3.99
C GLU A 4 -22.25 14.09 2.73
N LYS A 5 -22.45 12.78 2.83
CA LYS A 5 -22.28 11.87 1.71
C LYS A 5 -23.50 11.98 0.79
N PHE A 6 -23.41 12.80 -0.25
CA PHE A 6 -24.41 12.82 -1.32
C PHE A 6 -24.30 11.53 -2.17
N PRO A 7 -25.42 10.86 -2.51
CA PRO A 7 -25.41 9.69 -3.38
C PRO A 7 -24.79 10.05 -4.74
N GLY A 8 -23.75 9.30 -5.16
CA GLY A 8 -23.07 9.51 -6.46
C GLY A 8 -21.76 10.29 -6.39
N LEU A 9 -21.40 10.89 -5.24
CA LEU A 9 -20.08 11.51 -5.06
C LEU A 9 -19.00 10.46 -4.78
N ILE A 10 -17.88 10.57 -5.49
CA ILE A 10 -16.65 9.78 -5.30
C ILE A 10 -15.56 10.68 -4.74
N ALA A 11 -14.80 10.17 -3.78
CA ALA A 11 -13.60 10.83 -3.28
C ALA A 11 -12.38 10.46 -4.12
N ILE A 12 -11.61 11.47 -4.55
CA ILE A 12 -10.42 11.33 -5.39
C ILE A 12 -9.19 11.75 -4.60
N TYR A 13 -8.28 10.83 -4.37
CA TYR A 13 -6.98 11.07 -3.78
C TYR A 13 -5.98 11.54 -4.83
N GLY A 14 -5.46 12.77 -4.67
CA GLY A 14 -4.45 13.36 -5.55
C GLY A 14 -3.18 13.80 -4.84
N SER A 15 -2.30 14.49 -5.55
CA SER A 15 -1.01 14.99 -5.06
C SER A 15 -1.13 15.61 -3.66
N HIS A 16 -0.14 15.34 -2.80
CA HIS A 16 -0.11 15.80 -1.40
C HIS A 16 -1.29 15.32 -0.54
N SER A 17 -1.93 14.20 -0.89
CA SER A 17 -3.08 13.64 -0.16
C SER A 17 -4.32 14.55 -0.17
N VAL A 18 -4.44 15.43 -1.17
CA VAL A 18 -5.64 16.26 -1.36
C VAL A 18 -6.80 15.37 -1.80
N ILE A 19 -7.94 15.54 -1.13
CA ILE A 19 -9.18 14.82 -1.43
C ILE A 19 -10.13 15.77 -2.15
N LYS A 20 -10.53 15.43 -3.37
CA LYS A 20 -11.60 16.10 -4.11
C LYS A 20 -12.83 15.21 -4.16
N HIS A 21 -14.02 15.81 -4.19
CA HIS A 21 -15.27 15.08 -4.37
C HIS A 21 -15.87 15.46 -5.73
N VAL A 22 -16.26 14.47 -6.52
CA VAL A 22 -16.79 14.64 -7.88
C VAL A 22 -17.96 13.67 -8.08
N ASP A 23 -18.98 14.06 -8.84
CA ASP A 23 -20.07 13.15 -9.22
C ASP A 23 -19.52 12.09 -10.21
N ILE A 24 -19.81 10.81 -9.98
CA ILE A 24 -19.40 9.72 -10.87
C ILE A 24 -19.82 9.95 -12.33
N LYS A 25 -20.92 10.69 -12.56
CA LYS A 25 -21.40 11.05 -13.90
C LYS A 25 -20.41 11.92 -14.66
N ASP A 26 -19.63 12.73 -13.95
CA ASP A 26 -18.61 13.62 -14.53
C ASP A 26 -17.32 12.87 -14.89
N ILE A 27 -17.21 11.58 -14.52
CA ILE A 27 -16.07 10.71 -14.83
C ILE A 27 -16.57 9.47 -15.59
N PRO A 28 -16.99 9.62 -16.85
CA PRO A 28 -17.61 8.51 -17.60
C PRO A 28 -16.69 7.30 -17.78
N GLN A 29 -15.36 7.49 -17.73
CA GLN A 29 -14.37 6.41 -17.88
C GLN A 29 -14.44 5.37 -16.76
N ILE A 30 -15.00 5.73 -15.59
CA ILE A 30 -15.05 4.84 -14.42
C ILE A 30 -16.46 4.32 -14.15
N LYS A 31 -17.46 4.73 -14.94
CA LYS A 31 -18.90 4.53 -14.68
C LYS A 31 -19.36 3.07 -14.52
N ASN A 32 -18.56 2.09 -14.94
CA ASN A 32 -18.84 0.65 -14.77
C ASN A 32 -17.61 -0.14 -14.30
N ASN A 33 -16.70 0.51 -13.58
CA ASN A 33 -15.50 -0.15 -13.09
C ASN A 33 -15.79 -0.84 -11.75
N GLU A 34 -15.88 -2.18 -11.78
CA GLU A 34 -16.13 -3.02 -10.60
C GLU A 34 -15.10 -2.81 -9.49
N GLU A 35 -13.86 -2.42 -9.83
CA GLU A 35 -12.83 -2.11 -8.86
C GLU A 35 -13.21 -0.94 -7.95
N ILE A 36 -14.05 0.00 -8.39
CA ILE A 36 -14.50 1.13 -7.55
C ILE A 36 -15.23 0.63 -6.32
N ALA A 37 -15.98 -0.48 -6.43
CA ALA A 37 -16.73 -1.06 -5.32
C ALA A 37 -15.84 -1.81 -4.31
N LYS A 38 -14.54 -1.96 -4.59
CA LYS A 38 -13.58 -2.65 -3.71
C LYS A 38 -12.80 -1.69 -2.82
N TYR A 39 -12.38 -2.22 -1.67
CA TYR A 39 -11.29 -1.61 -0.90
C TYR A 39 -9.99 -1.72 -1.68
N LYS A 40 -9.12 -0.72 -1.53
CA LYS A 40 -7.82 -0.70 -2.20
C LYS A 40 -6.75 -0.20 -1.26
N ILE A 41 -5.53 -0.73 -1.38
CA ILE A 41 -4.34 -0.06 -0.87
C ILE A 41 -3.76 0.80 -1.98
N ILE A 42 -3.50 2.07 -1.65
CA ILE A 42 -2.74 2.98 -2.49
C ILE A 42 -1.43 3.40 -1.82
N VAL A 43 -0.39 3.51 -2.62
CA VAL A 43 0.93 4.03 -2.20
C VAL A 43 1.38 5.12 -3.18
N PRO A 44 2.11 6.15 -2.73
CA PRO A 44 2.63 7.16 -3.65
C PRO A 44 3.52 6.55 -4.74
N HIS A 45 3.31 6.93 -6.00
CA HIS A 45 4.15 6.46 -7.12
C HIS A 45 5.60 6.92 -6.98
N VAL A 46 5.81 8.14 -6.49
CA VAL A 46 7.14 8.69 -6.22
C VAL A 46 7.39 8.62 -4.72
N TYR A 47 8.38 7.85 -4.31
CA TYR A 47 8.82 7.81 -2.92
C TYR A 47 10.20 8.48 -2.79
N SER A 48 10.20 9.82 -2.73
CA SER A 48 11.41 10.65 -2.59
C SER A 48 11.92 10.80 -1.16
N ARG A 49 11.22 10.24 -0.16
CA ARG A 49 11.61 10.35 1.26
C ARG A 49 12.78 9.45 1.68
N GLY A 50 13.32 8.65 0.76
CA GLY A 50 14.62 8.00 0.93
C GLY A 50 15.64 8.72 0.05
N ASN A 51 16.73 9.21 0.63
CA ASN A 51 17.84 9.88 -0.08
C ASN A 51 18.65 8.89 -0.96
N GLY A 52 18.02 7.88 -1.54
CA GLY A 52 18.68 6.73 -2.16
C GLY A 52 19.35 5.77 -1.16
N THR A 53 19.21 6.02 0.14
CA THR A 53 19.80 5.19 1.19
C THR A 53 18.91 3.99 1.48
N PHE A 54 19.50 2.79 1.44
CA PHE A 54 18.87 1.54 1.83
C PHE A 54 18.30 1.64 3.27
N GLY A 55 17.13 1.05 3.51
CA GLY A 55 16.47 0.98 4.81
C GLY A 55 15.41 2.04 5.12
N ASN A 56 15.18 2.98 4.21
CA ASN A 56 14.30 4.13 4.39
C ASN A 56 12.98 4.06 3.60
N TYR A 57 12.71 2.95 2.91
CA TYR A 57 11.43 2.70 2.27
C TYR A 57 10.33 2.54 3.32
N LYS A 58 9.50 3.58 3.45
CA LYS A 58 8.35 3.66 4.34
C LYS A 58 7.17 4.24 3.56
N PRO A 59 6.63 3.49 2.57
CA PRO A 59 5.56 4.00 1.74
C PRO A 59 4.38 4.36 2.62
N LYS A 60 3.69 5.46 2.33
CA LYS A 60 2.43 5.79 3.01
C LYS A 60 1.35 4.82 2.55
N VAL A 61 1.22 3.70 3.26
CA VAL A 61 0.19 2.69 2.99
C VAL A 61 -1.18 3.25 3.40
N LYS A 62 -2.00 3.58 2.40
CA LYS A 62 -3.33 4.15 2.60
C LYS A 62 -4.39 3.17 2.09
N ILE A 63 -5.29 2.75 2.98
CA ILE A 63 -6.50 2.04 2.57
C ILE A 63 -7.53 3.08 2.13
N ILE A 64 -8.06 2.90 0.92
CA ILE A 64 -9.21 3.65 0.40
C ILE A 64 -10.40 2.71 0.27
N LYS A 65 -11.59 3.25 0.51
CA LYS A 65 -12.85 2.51 0.62
C LYS A 65 -13.52 2.32 -0.75
N PRO A 66 -14.57 1.48 -0.82
CA PRO A 66 -15.49 1.50 -1.95
C PRO A 66 -15.97 2.93 -2.25
N ASN A 67 -16.05 3.28 -3.53
CA ASN A 67 -16.33 4.64 -4.03
C ASN A 67 -15.27 5.70 -3.70
N GLU A 68 -14.05 5.26 -3.38
CA GLU A 68 -12.87 6.12 -3.34
C GLU A 68 -11.88 5.66 -4.43
N ILE A 69 -11.28 6.63 -5.12
CA ILE A 69 -10.31 6.42 -6.22
C ILE A 69 -9.08 7.31 -6.02
N CYS A 70 -8.05 7.10 -6.83
CA CYS A 70 -6.85 7.94 -6.81
C CYS A 70 -6.45 8.37 -8.23
N THR A 71 -5.72 9.48 -8.33
CA THR A 71 -5.03 9.88 -9.56
C THR A 71 -3.72 9.11 -9.75
N GLU A 72 -3.08 9.26 -10.90
CA GLU A 72 -1.80 8.63 -11.28
C GLU A 72 -0.61 8.95 -10.35
N THR A 73 -0.77 9.86 -9.39
CA THR A 73 0.21 10.11 -8.33
C THR A 73 0.29 8.97 -7.32
N TYR A 74 -0.68 8.07 -7.32
CA TYR A 74 -0.76 6.89 -6.48
C TYR A 74 -0.85 5.62 -7.32
N LEU A 75 -0.17 4.59 -6.85
CA LEU A 75 -0.27 3.22 -7.35
C LEU A 75 -1.30 2.46 -6.52
N VAL A 76 -2.24 1.79 -7.18
CA VAL A 76 -3.13 0.80 -6.55
C VAL A 76 -2.38 -0.53 -6.44
N VAL A 77 -2.27 -1.08 -5.23
CA VAL A 77 -1.46 -2.27 -4.93
C VAL A 77 -2.31 -3.52 -4.76
N TYR A 78 -3.45 -3.41 -4.06
CA TYR A 78 -4.26 -4.58 -3.70
C TYR A 78 -5.75 -4.22 -3.63
N PRO A 79 -6.59 -4.70 -4.55
CA PRO A 79 -8.03 -4.58 -4.45
C PRO A 79 -8.68 -5.82 -3.79
N THR A 80 -9.63 -5.62 -2.88
CA THR A 80 -10.47 -6.70 -2.31
C THR A 80 -11.82 -6.16 -1.83
N GLU A 81 -12.81 -7.03 -1.75
CA GLU A 81 -14.11 -6.74 -1.14
C GLU A 81 -14.06 -6.87 0.40
N SER A 82 -13.05 -7.55 0.94
CA SER A 82 -12.93 -7.82 2.37
C SER A 82 -12.16 -6.72 3.11
N LYS A 83 -12.84 -6.07 4.06
CA LYS A 83 -12.21 -5.08 4.95
C LYS A 83 -11.12 -5.71 5.83
N VAL A 84 -11.34 -6.92 6.33
CA VAL A 84 -10.36 -7.61 7.20
C VAL A 84 -9.11 -7.96 6.39
N GLU A 85 -9.29 -8.46 5.18
CA GLU A 85 -8.19 -8.82 4.30
C GLU A 85 -7.32 -7.60 3.95
N ILE A 86 -7.93 -6.47 3.54
CA ILE A 86 -7.15 -5.27 3.20
C ILE A 86 -6.40 -4.69 4.41
N GLU A 87 -6.95 -4.82 5.62
CA GLU A 87 -6.28 -4.42 6.87
C GLU A 87 -5.07 -5.32 7.16
N ASN A 88 -5.19 -6.63 6.94
CA ASN A 88 -4.09 -7.59 7.08
C ASN A 88 -2.99 -7.37 6.02
N VAL A 89 -3.37 -7.10 4.76
CA VAL A 89 -2.41 -6.73 3.70
C VAL A 89 -1.68 -5.44 4.07
N ALA A 90 -2.40 -4.42 4.56
CA ALA A 90 -1.78 -3.17 4.96
C ALA A 90 -0.80 -3.37 6.14
N SER A 91 -1.14 -4.22 7.11
CA SER A 91 -0.24 -4.61 8.20
C SER A 91 1.00 -5.32 7.67
N TYR A 92 0.84 -6.26 6.75
CA TYR A 92 1.94 -6.97 6.11
C TYR A 92 2.90 -6.01 5.39
N MET A 93 2.37 -5.04 4.65
CA MET A 93 3.18 -4.02 3.96
C MET A 93 4.00 -3.13 4.91
N ARG A 94 3.62 -3.04 6.19
CA ARG A 94 4.36 -2.27 7.22
C ARG A 94 5.48 -3.06 7.89
N THR A 95 5.49 -4.40 7.76
CA THR A 95 6.54 -5.26 8.33
C THR A 95 7.92 -4.88 7.80
N LYS A 96 8.96 -5.11 8.60
CA LYS A 96 10.33 -4.92 8.13
C LYS A 96 10.66 -5.92 7.02
N PHE A 97 10.18 -7.16 7.13
CA PHE A 97 10.31 -8.20 6.12
C PHE A 97 9.83 -7.73 4.74
N PHE A 98 8.59 -7.25 4.63
CA PHE A 98 8.05 -6.77 3.36
C PHE A 98 8.88 -5.61 2.81
N ARG A 99 9.18 -4.61 3.64
CA ARG A 99 9.91 -3.41 3.22
C ARG A 99 11.33 -3.74 2.80
N PHE A 100 11.99 -4.67 3.47
CA PHE A 100 13.29 -5.20 3.09
C PHE A 100 13.27 -5.83 1.69
N LEU A 101 12.28 -6.69 1.40
CA LEU A 101 12.14 -7.28 0.08
C LEU A 101 11.91 -6.22 -1.00
N VAL A 102 11.06 -5.23 -0.75
CA VAL A 102 10.87 -4.12 -1.70
C VAL A 102 12.21 -3.41 -1.96
N GLU A 103 12.98 -3.13 -0.92
CA GLU A 103 14.26 -2.44 -1.03
C GLU A 103 15.30 -3.21 -1.84
N ILE A 104 15.35 -4.55 -1.71
CA ILE A 104 16.24 -5.39 -2.53
C ILE A 104 15.91 -5.26 -4.02
N PHE A 105 14.63 -5.17 -4.38
CA PHE A 105 14.18 -5.13 -5.78
C PHE A 105 13.93 -3.71 -6.31
N LYS A 106 14.16 -2.67 -5.50
CA LYS A 106 13.92 -1.29 -5.89
C LYS A 106 15.16 -0.71 -6.56
N ASP A 107 15.02 -0.41 -7.85
CA ASP A 107 16.06 0.15 -8.71
C ASP A 107 16.00 1.68 -8.84
N SER A 108 14.85 2.30 -8.52
CA SER A 108 14.60 3.72 -8.72
C SER A 108 13.64 4.29 -7.68
N ILE A 109 13.58 5.63 -7.58
CA ILE A 109 12.66 6.35 -6.68
C ILE A 109 11.18 6.07 -7.04
N ASN A 110 10.92 5.72 -8.29
CA ASN A 110 9.58 5.40 -8.79
C ASN A 110 9.18 3.99 -8.35
N THR A 111 8.10 3.92 -7.59
CA THR A 111 7.43 2.67 -7.22
C THR A 111 6.45 2.31 -8.32
N ASN A 112 6.61 1.13 -8.89
CA ASN A 112 5.73 0.55 -9.90
C ASN A 112 5.37 -0.90 -9.52
N SER A 113 4.46 -1.51 -10.28
CA SER A 113 3.99 -2.88 -9.99
C SER A 113 5.10 -3.93 -10.02
N GLN A 114 6.17 -3.73 -10.80
CA GLN A 114 7.30 -4.67 -10.88
C GLN A 114 8.08 -4.74 -9.57
N ASN A 115 8.15 -3.65 -8.80
CA ASN A 115 8.82 -3.66 -7.49
C ASN A 115 8.17 -4.63 -6.49
N PHE A 116 6.91 -5.02 -6.71
CA PHE A 116 6.18 -5.96 -5.85
C PHE A 116 6.14 -7.39 -6.41
N LYS A 117 6.63 -7.62 -7.63
CA LYS A 117 6.45 -8.89 -8.36
C LYS A 117 7.05 -10.09 -7.64
N PHE A 118 8.15 -9.90 -6.91
CA PHE A 118 8.87 -10.97 -6.21
C PHE A 118 8.52 -11.05 -4.72
N ILE A 119 7.56 -10.25 -4.27
CA ILE A 119 7.16 -10.24 -2.87
C ILE A 119 6.07 -11.29 -2.68
N PRO A 120 6.27 -12.25 -1.75
CA PRO A 120 5.34 -13.36 -1.63
C PRO A 120 4.01 -12.91 -1.03
N LEU A 121 2.91 -13.34 -1.64
CA LEU A 121 1.59 -13.21 -1.06
C LEU A 121 1.45 -14.11 0.17
N GLN A 122 0.74 -13.62 1.17
CA GLN A 122 0.45 -14.37 2.38
C GLN A 122 -1.01 -14.80 2.40
N ASP A 123 -1.36 -15.69 3.31
CA ASP A 123 -2.76 -15.89 3.67
C ASP A 123 -3.21 -14.69 4.51
N PHE A 124 -3.99 -13.80 3.90
CA PHE A 124 -4.50 -12.58 4.52
C PHE A 124 -5.84 -12.76 5.25
N SER A 125 -6.28 -14.01 5.49
CA SER A 125 -7.34 -14.31 6.45
C SER A 125 -6.92 -13.96 7.90
N ARG A 126 -5.61 -13.81 8.15
CA ARG A 126 -5.01 -13.40 9.42
C ARG A 126 -3.91 -12.35 9.21
N PRO A 127 -3.57 -11.55 10.24
CA PRO A 127 -2.40 -10.68 10.19
C PRO A 127 -1.10 -11.47 10.24
N TRP A 128 -0.03 -10.85 9.77
CA TRP A 128 1.34 -11.35 9.85
C TRP A 128 2.23 -10.33 10.55
N ASN A 129 3.14 -10.81 11.40
CA ASN A 129 4.22 -10.00 11.97
C ASN A 129 5.60 -10.50 11.52
N ASP A 130 6.63 -9.67 11.76
CA ASP A 130 8.01 -9.96 11.34
C ASP A 130 8.52 -11.32 11.85
N ARG A 131 8.26 -11.67 13.12
CA ARG A 131 8.70 -12.95 13.69
C ARG A 131 8.08 -14.15 12.96
N GLU A 132 6.77 -14.12 12.70
CA GLU A 132 6.08 -15.19 11.98
C GLU A 132 6.58 -15.34 10.54
N LEU A 133 6.91 -14.22 9.89
CA LEU A 133 7.45 -14.21 8.53
C LEU A 133 8.87 -14.77 8.51
N TYR A 134 9.72 -14.40 9.47
CA TYR A 134 11.08 -14.92 9.59
C TYR A 134 11.08 -16.43 9.80
N GLU A 135 10.20 -16.94 10.67
CA GLU A 135 10.05 -18.36 10.90
C GLU A 135 9.53 -19.09 9.66
N LYS A 136 8.47 -18.56 9.02
CA LYS A 136 7.87 -19.16 7.81
C LYS A 136 8.86 -19.31 6.66
N TYR A 137 9.73 -18.32 6.46
CA TYR A 137 10.71 -18.31 5.38
C TYR A 137 12.09 -18.84 5.79
N GLY A 138 12.24 -19.31 7.03
CA GLY A 138 13.48 -19.95 7.50
C GLY A 138 14.67 -19.01 7.58
N LEU A 139 14.45 -17.72 7.88
CA LEU A 139 15.54 -16.75 8.00
C LEU A 139 16.40 -17.07 9.22
N THR A 140 17.71 -17.09 8.99
CA THR A 140 18.71 -17.27 10.04
C THR A 140 18.73 -16.08 11.00
N LEU A 141 19.28 -16.27 12.20
CA LEU A 141 19.41 -15.18 13.18
C LEU A 141 20.22 -14.00 12.63
N GLU A 142 21.25 -14.29 11.83
CA GLU A 142 22.08 -13.25 11.19
C GLU A 142 21.27 -12.42 10.19
N GLU A 143 20.47 -13.05 9.34
CA GLU A 143 19.60 -12.35 8.39
C GLU A 143 18.52 -11.54 9.11
N GLN A 144 17.92 -12.08 10.17
CA GLN A 144 16.95 -11.34 10.98
C GLN A 144 17.59 -10.09 11.59
N GLN A 145 18.77 -10.23 12.20
CA GLN A 145 19.51 -9.09 12.76
C GLN A 145 19.87 -8.05 11.70
N TYR A 146 20.27 -8.50 10.51
CA TYR A 146 20.55 -7.62 9.39
C TYR A 146 19.31 -6.80 8.99
N ILE A 147 18.15 -7.45 8.82
CA ILE A 147 16.89 -6.77 8.51
C ILE A 147 16.52 -5.79 9.62
N GLU A 148 16.60 -6.21 10.88
CA GLU A 148 16.23 -5.41 12.03
C GLU A 148 17.10 -4.15 12.17
N ALA A 149 18.39 -4.25 11.87
CA ALA A 149 19.36 -3.16 11.94
C ALA A 149 19.25 -2.19 10.75
N ASN A 150 18.90 -2.68 9.57
CA ASN A 150 18.85 -1.87 8.35
C ASN A 150 17.46 -1.29 8.06
N ILE A 151 16.38 -1.98 8.43
CA ILE A 151 15.02 -1.48 8.23
C ILE A 151 14.51 -0.85 9.51
N SER A 152 14.33 0.46 9.48
CA SER A 152 13.80 1.21 10.61
C SER A 152 12.32 0.88 10.87
N ALA A 153 11.87 1.08 12.12
CA ALA A 153 10.48 0.88 12.51
C ALA A 153 9.52 1.69 11.62
N TYR A 154 8.33 1.14 11.39
CA TYR A 154 7.28 1.85 10.67
C TYR A 154 6.63 2.86 11.62
N GLU A 155 6.50 4.11 11.19
CA GLU A 155 5.82 5.17 11.93
C GLU A 155 4.54 5.54 11.15
N ASP A 156 3.41 5.63 11.85
CA ASP A 156 2.10 5.96 11.26
C ASP A 156 1.93 7.44 10.93
#